data_AF-A0AAV6DJ42-F1
#
_entry.id   AF-A0AAV6DJ42-F1
#
_cell.length_a   1.000
_cell.length_b   1.000
_cell.length_c   1.000
_cell.angle_alpha   90.00
_cell.angle_beta   90.00
_cell.angle_gamma   90.00
#
_symmetry.space_group_name_H-M   'P 1'
#
loop_
_entity.id
_entity.type
_entity.pdbx_description
1 polymer ?
#
loop_
_entity_poly.entity_id
_entity_poly.type
_entity_poly.pdbx_seq_one_letter_code
_entity_poly.pdbx_strand_id
1 'polypeptide(L)'
;MYHPTIFFDPQFTLAVMVGWVLTLAGAALLLVASLWYSCAGEWRRGRPAPGAFRGLVTLGTLAWAGGLLWQFVGYFASGSLSW
;
A
#
# COMPACT_ATOMS: atom_id res chain seq x y z
N MET A 1 0.99 27.64 -14.97
CA MET A 1 0.25 26.45 -14.48
C MET A 1 -0.33 26.81 -13.13
N TYR A 2 -1.65 26.74 -12.96
CA TYR A 2 -2.29 27.02 -11.68
C TYR A 2 -2.03 25.81 -10.77
N HIS A 3 -1.23 25.96 -9.72
CA HIS A 3 -1.06 24.91 -8.72
C HIS A 3 -2.26 24.97 -7.77
N PRO A 4 -3.03 23.89 -7.62
CA PRO A 4 -4.09 23.85 -6.62
C PRO A 4 -3.51 24.18 -5.24
N THR A 5 -4.14 25.11 -4.52
CA THR A 5 -3.70 25.56 -3.19
C THR A 5 -3.61 24.42 -2.17
N ILE A 6 -4.27 23.29 -2.44
CA ILE A 6 -4.29 22.08 -1.60
C ILE A 6 -2.87 21.51 -1.38
N PHE A 7 -1.98 21.62 -2.38
CA PHE A 7 -0.62 21.09 -2.26
C PHE A 7 0.27 21.92 -1.34
N PHE A 8 -0.16 23.13 -0.97
CA PHE A 8 0.51 23.95 0.03
C PHE A 8 -0.06 23.76 1.44
N ASP A 9 -1.15 23.00 1.59
CA ASP A 9 -1.64 22.59 2.91
C ASP A 9 -0.70 21.51 3.49
N PRO A 10 0.00 21.80 4.61
CA PRO A 10 0.90 20.83 5.24
C PRO A 10 0.16 19.58 5.71
N GLN A 11 -1.10 19.69 6.13
CA GLN A 11 -1.88 18.55 6.63
C GLN A 11 -2.23 17.59 5.50
N PHE A 12 -2.69 18.13 4.37
CA PHE A 12 -2.95 17.36 3.16
C PHE A 12 -1.68 16.63 2.68
N THR A 13 -0.57 17.36 2.56
CA THR A 13 0.70 16.80 2.09
C THR A 13 1.20 15.67 2.99
N LEU A 14 1.15 15.86 4.31
CA LEU A 14 1.53 14.82 5.28
C LEU A 14 0.62 13.59 5.17
N ALA A 15 -0.70 13.78 5.07
CA ALA A 15 -1.66 12.68 4.94
C ALA A 15 -1.39 11.85 3.67
N VAL A 16 -1.15 12.51 2.53
CA VAL A 16 -0.82 11.85 1.26
C VAL A 16 0.52 11.13 1.34
N MET A 17 1.54 11.74 1.95
CA MET A 17 2.85 11.10 2.15
C MET A 17 2.75 9.83 3.02
N VAL A 18 1.97 9.86 4.10
CA VAL A 18 1.72 8.67 4.94
C VAL A 18 1.06 7.56 4.12
N GLY A 19 0.08 7.91 3.29
CA GLY A 19 -0.56 6.96 2.38
C GLY A 19 0.44 6.33 1.41
N TRP A 20 1.33 7.12 0.80
CA TRP A 20 2.39 6.63 -0.07
C TRP A 20 3.37 5.69 0.64
N VAL A 21 3.83 6.06 1.84
CA VAL A 21 4.73 5.22 2.64
C VAL A 21 4.08 3.87 2.92
N LEU A 22 2.80 3.87 3.30
CA LEU A 22 2.06 2.63 3.58
C LEU A 22 1.87 1.78 2.31
N THR A 23 1.57 2.40 1.17
CA THR A 23 1.48 1.72 -0.13
C THR A 23 2.80 1.09 -0.54
N LEU A 24 3.91 1.82 -0.43
CA LEU A 24 5.25 1.32 -0.76
C LEU A 24 5.69 0.21 0.20
N ALA A 25 5.41 0.35 1.49
CA ALA A 25 5.70 -0.69 2.47
C ALA A 25 4.92 -1.98 2.17
N GLY A 26 3.62 -1.87 1.84
CA GLY A 26 2.81 -3.01 1.41
C GLY A 26 3.36 -3.68 0.15
N ALA A 27 3.72 -2.89 -0.88
CA ALA A 27 4.32 -3.41 -2.11
C ALA A 27 5.66 -4.10 -1.87
N ALA A 28 6.54 -3.52 -1.05
CA ALA A 28 7.81 -4.12 -0.68
C ALA A 28 7.62 -5.45 0.05
N LEU A 29 6.64 -5.53 0.96
CA LEU A 29 6.34 -6.74 1.71
C LEU A 29 5.80 -7.86 0.80
N LEU A 30 4.96 -7.52 -0.17
CA LEU A 30 4.50 -8.44 -1.22
C LEU A 30 5.65 -8.94 -2.11
N LEU A 31 6.58 -8.05 -2.47
CA LEU A 31 7.76 -8.39 -3.24
C LEU A 31 8.69 -9.34 -2.46
N VAL A 32 8.94 -9.06 -1.19
CA VAL A 32 9.73 -9.96 -0.32
C VAL A 32 9.06 -11.32 -0.19
N ALA A 33 7.74 -11.36 -0.01
CA ALA A 33 6.99 -12.60 0.07
C ALA A 33 7.09 -13.43 -1.22
N SER A 34 6.98 -12.77 -2.39
CA SER A 34 7.06 -13.46 -3.69
C SER A 34 8.47 -13.96 -3.99
N LEU A 35 9.51 -13.18 -3.67
CA LEU A 35 10.91 -13.60 -3.79
C LEU A 35 11.20 -14.79 -2.89
N TRP A 36 10.83 -14.71 -1.60
CA TRP A 36 11.03 -15.81 -0.67
C TRP A 36 10.32 -17.08 -1.11
N TYR A 37 9.04 -17.00 -1.48
CA TYR A 37 8.26 -18.17 -1.93
C TYR A 37 8.85 -18.82 -3.19
N SER A 38 9.36 -17.99 -4.12
CA SER A 38 10.01 -18.46 -5.34
C SER A 38 11.37 -19.12 -5.06
N CYS A 39 12.21 -18.50 -4.23
CA CYS A 39 13.53 -18.99 -3.85
C CYS A 39 13.46 -20.26 -2.99
N ALA A 40 12.50 -20.35 -2.07
CA ALA A 40 12.30 -21.54 -1.23
C ALA A 40 11.76 -22.75 -2.04
N GLY A 41 11.30 -22.53 -3.28
CA GLY A 41 10.77 -23.57 -4.14
C GLY A 41 9.48 -24.20 -3.62
N GLU A 42 8.77 -23.51 -2.72
CA GLU A 42 7.55 -24.02 -2.07
C GLU A 42 6.45 -24.33 -3.10
N TRP A 43 6.43 -23.60 -4.22
CA TRP A 43 5.53 -23.82 -5.35
C TRP A 43 5.66 -25.22 -5.99
N ARG A 44 6.81 -25.88 -5.84
CA ARG A 44 7.05 -27.23 -6.39
C ARG A 44 6.52 -28.35 -5.50
N ARG A 45 6.19 -28.05 -4.24
CA ARG A 45 5.95 -29.10 -3.23
C ARG A 45 4.52 -29.65 -3.25
N GLY A 46 3.61 -29.06 -4.03
CA GLY A 46 2.20 -29.49 -4.12
C GLY A 46 1.42 -29.41 -2.80
N ARG A 47 1.99 -28.74 -1.79
CA ARG A 47 1.38 -28.53 -0.47
C ARG A 47 0.68 -27.17 -0.43
N PRO A 48 -0.31 -26.99 0.46
CA PRO A 48 -0.88 -25.67 0.72
C PRO A 48 0.21 -24.64 1.05
N ALA A 49 0.00 -23.40 0.62
CA ALA A 49 0.97 -22.32 0.86
C ALA A 49 1.25 -22.15 2.36
N PRO A 50 2.53 -21.95 2.77
CA PRO A 50 2.91 -21.80 4.16
C PRO A 50 2.11 -20.69 4.86
N GLY A 51 1.77 -20.89 6.14
CA GLY A 51 1.04 -19.88 6.92
C GLY A 51 1.74 -18.53 6.95
N ALA A 52 3.07 -18.52 7.04
CA ALA A 52 3.89 -17.30 6.96
C ALA A 52 3.73 -16.57 5.62
N PHE A 53 3.71 -17.29 4.50
CA PHE A 53 3.49 -16.69 3.17
C PHE A 53 2.13 -16.01 3.10
N ARG A 54 1.09 -16.73 3.53
CA ARG A 54 -0.28 -16.20 3.55
C ARG A 54 -0.39 -14.95 4.42
N GLY A 55 0.23 -14.98 5.61
CA GLY A 55 0.28 -13.84 6.52
C GLY A 55 0.96 -12.62 5.89
N LEU A 56 2.12 -12.81 5.26
CA LEU A 56 2.83 -11.73 4.55
C LEU A 56 1.99 -11.18 3.40
N VAL A 57 1.36 -12.04 2.60
CA VAL A 57 0.49 -11.60 1.49
C VAL A 57 -0.70 -10.81 2.01
N THR A 58 -1.36 -11.28 3.07
CA THR A 58 -2.50 -10.57 3.67
C THR A 58 -2.07 -9.22 4.22
N LEU A 59 -1.00 -9.16 5.02
CA LEU A 59 -0.51 -7.90 5.60
C LEU A 59 -0.04 -6.93 4.52
N GLY A 60 0.69 -7.41 3.52
CA GLY A 60 1.19 -6.59 2.40
C GLY A 60 0.03 -6.02 1.57
N THR A 61 -0.99 -6.84 1.30
CA THR A 61 -2.20 -6.40 0.58
C THR A 61 -3.00 -5.37 1.37
N LEU A 62 -3.20 -5.60 2.67
CA LEU A 62 -3.92 -4.67 3.55
C LEU A 62 -3.19 -3.34 3.70
N ALA A 63 -1.87 -3.35 3.88
CA ALA A 63 -1.07 -2.14 3.92
C ALA A 63 -1.13 -1.40 2.57
N TRP A 64 -0.96 -2.11 1.46
CA TRP A 64 -1.02 -1.52 0.13
C TRP A 64 -2.38 -0.85 -0.15
N ALA A 65 -3.47 -1.59 0.05
CA ALA A 65 -4.83 -1.11 -0.16
C ALA A 65 -5.20 -0.01 0.83
N GLY A 66 -4.82 -0.15 2.10
CA GLY A 66 -5.01 0.86 3.13
C GLY A 66 -4.30 2.16 2.80
N GLY A 67 -3.06 2.10 2.30
CA GLY A 67 -2.31 3.28 1.85
C GLY A 67 -2.98 3.98 0.67
N LEU A 68 -3.51 3.22 -0.28
CA LEU A 68 -4.28 3.79 -1.40
C LEU A 68 -5.58 4.46 -0.93
N LEU A 69 -6.37 3.77 -0.11
CA LEU A 69 -7.60 4.30 0.45
C LEU A 69 -7.36 5.56 1.29
N TRP A 70 -6.26 5.58 2.04
CA TRP A 70 -5.87 6.73 2.85
C TRP A 70 -5.55 7.97 1.99
N GLN A 71 -4.91 7.78 0.84
CA GLN A 71 -4.71 8.87 -0.11
C GLN A 71 -6.05 9.43 -0.58
N PHE A 72 -7.02 8.59 -0.95
CA PHE A 72 -8.37 9.04 -1.31
C PHE A 72 -9.04 9.84 -0.19
N VAL A 73 -8.94 9.41 1.07
CA VAL A 73 -9.47 10.17 2.22
C VAL A 73 -8.84 11.57 2.28
N GLY A 74 -7.53 11.70 2.06
CA GLY A 74 -6.86 13.00 1.98
C GLY A 74 -7.43 13.91 0.88
N TYR A 75 -7.73 13.35 -0.30
CA TYR A 75 -8.34 14.10 -1.41
C TYR A 75 -9.81 14.48 -1.16
N PHE A 76 -10.61 13.63 -0.52
CA PHE A 76 -12.01 13.92 -0.18
C PHE A 76 -12.14 14.90 1.00
N ALA A 77 -11.33 14.74 2.05
CA ALA A 77 -11.37 15.60 3.23
C ALA A 77 -10.95 17.05 2.92
N SER A 78 -10.08 17.25 1.93
CA SER A 78 -9.66 18.57 1.45
C SER A 78 -10.65 19.22 0.47
N GLY A 79 -11.78 18.57 0.15
CA GLY A 79 -12.79 19.10 -0.78
C GLY A 79 -12.32 19.17 -2.24
N SER A 80 -11.19 18.53 -2.58
CA SER A 80 -10.62 18.54 -3.93
C SER A 80 -11.33 17.58 -4.90
N LEU A 81 -12.00 16.56 -4.37
CA LEU A 81 -12.92 15.69 -5.08
C LEU A 81 -14.32 15.88 -4.48
N SER A 82 -15.21 16.56 -5.20
CA SER A 82 -16.64 16.64 -4.89
C SER A 82 -17.43 15.79 -5.89
N TRP A 83 -18.35 14.96 -5.40
CA TRP A 83 -19.36 14.27 -6.22
C TRP A 83 -20.59 15.16 -6.39
#